data_AF-A0A2G6MRY7-F1
#
_entry.id   AF-A0A2G6MRY7-F1
#
_cell.length_a   1.000
_cell.length_b   1.000
_cell.length_c   1.000
_cell.angle_alpha   90.00
_cell.angle_beta   90.00
_cell.angle_gamma   90.00
#
_symmetry.space_group_name_H-M   'P 1'
#
loop_
_entity.id
_entity.type
_entity.pdbx_description
1 polymer ?
#
loop_
_entity_poly.entity_id
_entity_poly.type
_entity_poly.pdbx_seq_one_letter_code
_entity_poly.pdbx_strand_id
1 'polypeptide(L)'
;MKRQRLCSQWTWPCLYLMEPDVYSENNFCVDAKAWGKKAMAFAVRAHNHLWGKNNEAPLAFLHLKGLHLNFISKMYLGWNKFGHHRPCDGWGLSGKGSFFIPPGIVFPYILEKKVTGIFIMSMESPDAESIIPGSFKGPLVLGSGNCNTREAAGILEGLKIFQENPDMFSDVSCKTALEPV
;
A
#
# COMPACT_ATOMS: atom_id res chain seq x y z
N MET A 1 -9.03 3.53 37.50
CA MET A 1 -8.85 2.38 36.59
C MET A 1 -7.92 2.77 35.45
N LYS A 2 -6.67 2.29 35.46
CA LYS A 2 -5.68 2.54 34.38
C LYS A 2 -5.84 1.46 33.31
N ARG A 3 -6.14 1.84 32.06
CA ARG A 3 -6.14 0.93 30.90
C ARG A 3 -4.69 0.69 30.45
N GLN A 4 -4.19 -0.53 30.67
CA GLN A 4 -2.96 -1.01 30.06
C GLN A 4 -3.17 -1.11 28.54
N ARG A 5 -2.30 -0.45 27.76
CA ARG A 5 -2.19 -0.70 26.32
C ARG A 5 -1.36 -1.97 26.15
N LEU A 6 -2.00 -3.05 25.73
CA LEU A 6 -1.31 -4.22 25.21
C LEU A 6 -0.68 -3.82 23.87
N CYS A 7 0.63 -3.65 23.89
CA CYS A 7 1.45 -3.52 22.70
C CYS A 7 1.69 -4.94 22.18
N SER A 8 0.79 -5.44 21.33
CA SER A 8 1.00 -6.71 20.62
C SER A 8 2.14 -6.52 19.61
N GLN A 9 3.12 -7.42 19.69
CA GLN A 9 4.23 -7.48 18.75
C GLN A 9 3.71 -7.98 17.41
N TRP A 10 3.66 -7.10 16.41
CA TRP A 10 3.27 -7.45 15.04
C TRP A 10 4.52 -7.89 14.27
N THR A 11 4.63 -9.19 13.98
CA THR A 11 5.65 -9.73 13.06
C THR A 11 5.13 -9.62 11.64
N TRP A 12 5.76 -8.76 10.85
CA TRP A 12 5.43 -8.51 9.44
C TRP A 12 6.12 -9.54 8.54
N PRO A 13 5.47 -10.02 7.47
CA PRO A 13 6.17 -10.73 6.41
C PRO A 13 7.13 -9.75 5.75
N CYS A 14 8.43 -9.99 5.91
CA CYS A 14 9.47 -9.18 5.31
C CYS A 14 9.53 -9.45 3.80
N LEU A 15 9.28 -8.42 2.99
CA LEU A 15 9.87 -8.29 1.65
C LEU A 15 11.35 -7.93 1.88
N TYR A 16 12.28 -8.82 1.52
CA TYR A 16 13.72 -8.69 1.80
C TYR A 16 14.52 -8.40 0.52
N LEU A 17 15.45 -7.44 0.65
CA LEU A 17 16.68 -7.11 -0.09
C LEU A 17 16.73 -7.31 -1.61
N MET A 18 16.48 -6.23 -2.34
CA MET A 18 17.32 -5.83 -3.48
C MET A 18 18.11 -4.58 -3.12
N GLU A 19 19.27 -4.42 -3.75
CA GLU A 19 20.24 -3.34 -3.50
C GLU A 19 19.60 -1.94 -3.59
N PRO A 20 20.05 -0.97 -2.77
CA PRO A 20 19.36 0.31 -2.55
C PRO A 20 19.47 1.31 -3.71
N ASP A 21 19.98 0.91 -4.87
CA ASP A 21 20.33 1.85 -5.95
C ASP A 21 19.17 2.13 -6.94
N VAL A 22 17.97 1.62 -6.68
CA VAL A 22 16.75 1.91 -7.48
C VAL A 22 15.76 2.81 -6.72
N TYR A 23 16.24 3.69 -5.83
CA TYR A 23 15.44 4.82 -5.39
C TYR A 23 15.55 5.93 -6.44
N SER A 24 14.73 5.86 -7.48
CA SER A 24 14.44 7.02 -8.34
C SER A 24 14.12 8.22 -7.44
N GLU A 25 14.91 9.29 -7.58
CA GLU A 25 14.79 10.50 -6.77
C GLU A 25 13.36 11.04 -6.84
N ASN A 26 12.57 10.75 -5.81
CA ASN A 26 11.23 11.30 -5.66
C ASN A 26 11.38 12.78 -5.29
N ASN A 27 11.58 13.64 -6.30
CA ASN A 27 11.75 15.10 -6.22
C ASN A 27 10.59 15.85 -5.52
N PHE A 28 9.56 15.14 -5.07
CA PHE A 28 8.42 15.66 -4.32
C PHE A 28 8.55 15.55 -2.79
N CYS A 29 9.48 14.75 -2.25
CA CYS A 29 9.57 14.54 -0.80
C CYS A 29 10.71 15.37 -0.20
N VAL A 30 10.38 16.39 0.59
CA VAL A 30 11.36 17.28 1.23
C VAL A 30 11.72 16.78 2.63
N ASP A 31 10.80 16.10 3.31
CA ASP A 31 11.03 15.44 4.58
C ASP A 31 10.52 14.00 4.54
N ALA A 32 11.41 13.08 4.14
CA ALA A 32 11.14 11.65 4.07
C ALA A 32 10.72 11.05 5.42
N LYS A 33 11.19 11.60 6.55
CA LYS A 33 10.82 11.10 7.87
C LYS A 33 9.39 11.52 8.22
N ALA A 34 9.01 12.77 7.94
CA ALA A 34 7.64 13.23 8.13
C ALA A 34 6.67 12.47 7.22
N TRP A 35 7.03 12.29 5.94
CA TRP A 35 6.25 11.51 4.99
C TRP A 35 6.03 10.08 5.46
N GLY A 36 7.11 9.36 5.80
CA GLY A 36 7.03 7.97 6.26
C GLY A 36 6.16 7.81 7.51
N LYS A 37 6.25 8.74 8.47
CA LYS A 37 5.38 8.73 9.66
C LYS A 37 3.90 8.91 9.30
N LYS A 38 3.59 9.83 8.38
CA LYS A 38 2.20 10.11 7.95
C LYS A 38 1.64 8.98 7.10
N ALA A 39 2.44 8.44 6.19
CA ALA A 39 2.11 7.28 5.37
C ALA A 39 1.81 6.06 6.24
N MET A 40 2.67 5.76 7.22
CA MET A 40 2.43 4.68 8.19
C MET A 40 1.15 4.90 8.99
N ALA A 41 0.95 6.10 9.55
CA ALA A 41 -0.27 6.42 10.31
C ALA A 41 -1.54 6.30 9.44
N PHE A 42 -1.45 6.65 8.16
CA PHE A 42 -2.52 6.48 7.20
C PHE A 42 -2.82 5.00 6.94
N ALA A 43 -1.80 4.19 6.65
CA ALA A 43 -1.92 2.75 6.40
C ALA A 43 -2.55 2.03 7.61
N VAL A 44 -2.06 2.28 8.82
CA VAL A 44 -2.60 1.71 10.07
C VAL A 44 -4.06 2.08 10.26
N ARG A 45 -4.41 3.36 10.05
CA ARG A 45 -5.80 3.82 10.17
C ARG A 45 -6.70 3.13 9.14
N ALA A 46 -6.27 3.08 7.88
CA ALA A 46 -7.03 2.45 6.80
C ALA A 46 -7.22 0.95 7.07
N HIS A 47 -6.18 0.26 7.53
CA HIS A 47 -6.24 -1.15 7.91
C HIS A 47 -7.27 -1.37 9.02
N ASN A 48 -7.13 -0.65 10.15
CA ASN A 48 -8.09 -0.76 11.25
C ASN A 48 -9.52 -0.42 10.83
N HIS A 49 -9.68 0.50 9.87
CA HIS A 49 -10.99 0.84 9.35
C HIS A 49 -11.60 -0.30 8.51
N LEU A 50 -10.81 -0.98 7.68
CA LEU A 50 -11.27 -2.15 6.91
C LEU A 50 -11.85 -3.24 7.82
N TRP A 51 -11.23 -3.46 8.98
CA TRP A 51 -11.68 -4.43 9.99
C TRP A 51 -12.65 -3.84 11.04
N GLY A 52 -13.13 -2.62 10.81
CA GLY A 52 -14.09 -1.94 11.67
C GLY A 52 -15.53 -2.43 11.47
N LYS A 53 -16.42 -2.04 12.39
CA LYS A 53 -17.87 -2.30 12.27
C LYS A 53 -18.44 -1.60 11.03
N ASN A 54 -19.42 -2.22 10.36
CA ASN A 54 -20.12 -1.67 9.19
C ASN A 54 -19.23 -1.46 7.95
N ASN A 55 -18.15 -2.23 7.81
CA ASN A 55 -17.25 -2.22 6.66
C ASN A 55 -17.18 -3.61 6.00
N GLU A 56 -18.30 -4.33 6.00
CA GLU A 56 -18.43 -5.64 5.36
C GLU A 56 -18.31 -5.52 3.84
N ALA A 57 -18.79 -4.41 3.25
CA ALA A 57 -18.76 -4.18 1.81
C ALA A 57 -17.33 -4.18 1.19
N PRO A 58 -16.34 -3.42 1.69
CA PRO A 58 -14.98 -3.47 1.14
C PRO A 58 -14.30 -4.84 1.35
N LEU A 59 -14.57 -5.53 2.46
CA LEU A 59 -14.07 -6.89 2.68
C LEU A 59 -14.70 -7.89 1.70
N ALA A 60 -16.02 -7.82 1.51
CA ALA A 60 -16.74 -8.64 0.54
C ALA A 60 -16.24 -8.38 -0.88
N PHE A 61 -15.96 -7.12 -1.24
CA PHE A 61 -15.34 -6.78 -2.52
C PHE A 61 -13.99 -7.47 -2.71
N LEU A 62 -13.08 -7.38 -1.73
CA LEU A 62 -11.77 -8.04 -1.83
C LEU A 62 -11.88 -9.56 -1.94
N HIS A 63 -12.82 -10.15 -1.20
CA HIS A 63 -13.13 -11.57 -1.28
C HIS A 63 -13.67 -11.98 -2.66
N LEU A 64 -14.63 -11.21 -3.21
CA LEU A 64 -15.15 -11.42 -4.58
C LEU A 64 -14.08 -11.23 -5.65
N LYS A 65 -13.05 -10.43 -5.38
CA LYS A 65 -11.87 -10.31 -6.25
C LYS A 65 -10.87 -11.47 -6.07
N GLY A 66 -11.11 -12.41 -5.17
CA GLY A 66 -10.30 -13.62 -4.99
C GLY A 66 -9.22 -13.51 -3.91
N LEU A 67 -9.26 -12.48 -3.06
CA LEU A 67 -8.31 -12.36 -1.94
C LEU A 67 -8.85 -13.01 -0.67
N HIS A 68 -8.04 -13.86 -0.05
CA HIS A 68 -8.35 -14.51 1.22
C HIS A 68 -8.20 -13.53 2.38
N LEU A 69 -9.08 -13.61 3.39
CA LEU A 69 -9.06 -12.71 4.56
C LEU A 69 -7.71 -12.69 5.30
N ASN A 70 -7.09 -13.86 5.47
CA ASN A 70 -5.77 -13.96 6.10
C ASN A 70 -4.69 -13.25 5.28
N PHE A 71 -4.77 -13.31 3.95
CA PHE A 71 -3.85 -12.64 3.05
C PHE A 71 -4.07 -11.12 3.06
N ILE A 72 -5.32 -10.66 3.01
CA ILE A 72 -5.71 -9.24 3.16
C ILE A 72 -5.11 -8.66 4.45
N SER A 73 -5.21 -9.42 5.55
CA SER A 73 -4.63 -9.03 6.84
C SER A 73 -3.09 -8.98 6.78
N LYS A 74 -2.47 -10.04 6.26
CA LYS A 74 -1.01 -10.20 6.12
C LYS A 74 -0.36 -9.11 5.26
N MET A 75 -1.01 -8.72 4.18
CA MET A 75 -0.57 -7.65 3.27
C MET A 75 -0.96 -6.24 3.76
N TYR A 76 -1.59 -6.16 4.94
CA TYR A 76 -1.99 -4.90 5.57
C TYR A 76 -2.87 -4.00 4.71
N LEU A 77 -3.75 -4.63 3.91
CA LEU A 77 -4.73 -3.88 3.11
C LEU A 77 -5.65 -3.10 4.03
N GLY A 78 -6.12 -1.96 3.54
CA GLY A 78 -6.98 -1.04 4.28
C GLY A 78 -8.13 -0.48 3.47
N TRP A 79 -8.97 0.29 4.14
CA TRP A 79 -10.11 0.97 3.55
C TRP A 79 -10.09 2.45 3.91
N ASN A 80 -9.99 3.30 2.89
CA ASN A 80 -10.25 4.71 3.03
C ASN A 80 -11.69 5.01 2.59
N LYS A 81 -12.60 5.16 3.55
CA LYS A 81 -14.04 5.36 3.27
C LYS A 81 -14.36 6.67 2.57
N PHE A 82 -13.63 7.73 2.90
CA PHE A 82 -13.96 9.08 2.44
C PHE A 82 -12.75 9.75 1.79
N GLY A 83 -13.01 10.38 0.65
CA GLY A 83 -12.05 11.26 0.01
C GLY A 83 -11.80 12.51 0.86
N HIS A 84 -10.56 13.00 0.91
CA HIS A 84 -10.26 14.22 1.66
C HIS A 84 -8.97 14.89 1.21
N HIS A 85 -8.94 16.22 1.29
CA HIS A 85 -7.73 17.00 1.04
C HIS A 85 -6.78 16.97 2.24
N ARG A 86 -5.48 16.87 1.96
CA ARG A 86 -4.41 16.96 2.96
C ARG A 86 -3.38 17.99 2.54
N PRO A 87 -2.90 18.81 3.48
CA PRO A 87 -1.88 19.80 3.16
C PRO A 87 -0.54 19.09 2.89
N CYS A 88 0.21 19.59 1.89
CA CYS A 88 1.46 18.97 1.46
C CYS A 88 2.55 19.04 2.53
N ASP A 89 2.67 20.18 3.21
CA ASP A 89 3.65 20.46 4.27
C ASP A 89 3.55 19.45 5.43
N GLY A 90 2.33 19.14 5.86
CA GLY A 90 2.04 18.21 6.94
C GLY A 90 2.33 16.75 6.57
N TRP A 91 2.63 16.46 5.30
CA TRP A 91 3.02 15.15 4.79
C TRP A 91 4.49 15.08 4.37
N GLY A 92 5.31 16.11 4.64
CA GLY A 92 6.72 16.11 4.23
C GLY A 92 6.92 16.23 2.72
N LEU A 93 5.93 16.77 2.01
CA LEU A 93 5.96 16.97 0.56
C LEU A 93 6.37 18.40 0.21
N SER A 94 7.04 18.57 -0.93
CA SER A 94 7.34 19.86 -1.52
C SER A 94 6.07 20.54 -2.04
N GLY A 95 6.03 21.87 -1.95
CA GLY A 95 4.99 22.68 -2.57
C GLY A 95 4.02 23.29 -1.56
N LYS A 96 3.37 24.36 -2.00
CA LYS A 96 2.29 25.03 -1.26
C LYS A 96 0.95 24.43 -1.71
N GLY A 97 0.07 24.13 -0.77
CA GLY A 97 -1.29 23.69 -1.06
C GLY A 97 -1.65 22.34 -0.44
N SER A 98 -2.56 21.62 -1.10
CA SER A 98 -3.09 20.35 -0.64
C SER A 98 -3.22 19.35 -1.79
N PHE A 99 -3.18 18.08 -1.47
CA PHE A 99 -3.46 16.98 -2.39
C PHE A 99 -4.70 16.22 -1.93
N PHE A 100 -5.41 15.60 -2.87
CA PHE A 100 -6.59 14.80 -2.58
C PHE A 100 -6.22 13.33 -2.36
N ILE A 101 -6.75 12.73 -1.29
CA ILE A 101 -6.69 11.29 -1.04
C ILE A 101 -8.07 10.73 -1.39
N PRO A 102 -8.23 9.94 -2.46
CA PRO A 102 -9.53 9.40 -2.85
C PRO A 102 -10.02 8.29 -1.90
N PRO A 103 -11.34 8.02 -1.84
CA PRO A 103 -11.84 6.82 -1.19
C PRO A 103 -11.40 5.58 -1.97
N GLY A 104 -11.20 4.45 -1.30
CA GLY A 104 -10.73 3.23 -1.96
C GLY A 104 -10.04 2.22 -1.04
N ILE A 105 -9.73 1.06 -1.62
CA ILE A 105 -8.89 0.04 -1.01
C ILE A 105 -7.46 0.54 -0.99
N VAL A 106 -6.86 0.58 0.19
CA VAL A 106 -5.50 1.04 0.40
C VAL A 106 -4.57 -0.16 0.36
N PHE A 107 -3.58 -0.12 -0.53
CA PHE A 107 -2.43 -1.02 -0.54
C PHE A 107 -1.17 -0.25 -0.10
N PRO A 108 -0.66 -0.50 1.12
CA PRO A 108 0.63 0.02 1.53
C PRO A 108 1.76 -0.86 0.98
N TYR A 109 2.68 -0.27 0.23
CA TYR A 109 3.91 -0.94 -0.16
C TYR A 109 4.94 -0.80 0.97
N ILE A 110 5.33 -1.94 1.54
CA ILE A 110 6.16 -2.01 2.75
C ILE A 110 7.46 -2.73 2.41
N LEU A 111 8.58 -2.02 2.48
CA LEU A 111 9.93 -2.58 2.35
C LEU A 111 10.68 -2.37 3.66
N GLU A 112 11.35 -3.41 4.16
CA GLU A 112 12.15 -3.34 5.39
C GLU A 112 11.40 -2.71 6.59
N LYS A 113 10.11 -3.06 6.76
CA LYS A 113 9.23 -2.52 7.81
C LYS A 113 8.94 -1.01 7.70
N LYS A 114 9.24 -0.38 6.56
CA LYS A 114 8.92 1.01 6.24
C LYS A 114 7.90 1.05 5.11
N VAL A 115 6.88 1.90 5.24
CA VAL A 115 6.00 2.21 4.12
C VAL A 115 6.78 3.06 3.13
N THR A 116 6.96 2.55 1.92
CA THR A 116 7.64 3.22 0.79
C THR A 116 6.66 3.69 -0.28
N GLY A 117 5.42 3.22 -0.25
CA GLY A 117 4.35 3.71 -1.13
C GLY A 117 2.96 3.45 -0.58
N ILE A 118 2.01 4.28 -1.01
CA ILE A 118 0.58 4.08 -0.75
C ILE A 118 -0.16 4.18 -2.08
N PHE A 119 -0.87 3.11 -2.39
CA PHE A 119 -1.69 2.97 -3.58
C PHE A 119 -3.15 2.82 -3.15
N ILE A 120 -4.06 3.43 -3.90
CA ILE A 120 -5.49 3.41 -3.60
C ILE A 120 -6.23 2.94 -4.86
N MET A 121 -6.89 1.78 -4.75
CA MET A 121 -7.75 1.22 -5.80
C MET A 121 -9.20 1.61 -5.54
N SER A 122 -9.87 2.17 -6.55
CA SER A 122 -11.31 2.45 -6.44
C SER A 122 -12.12 1.15 -6.43
N MET A 123 -13.18 1.08 -5.62
CA MET A 123 -14.12 -0.05 -5.67
C MET A 123 -15.06 0.02 -6.88
N GLU A 124 -15.32 1.24 -7.39
CA GLU A 124 -16.20 1.49 -8.54
C GLU A 124 -15.46 1.26 -9.87
N SER A 125 -14.15 1.50 -9.87
CA SER A 125 -13.28 1.29 -11.02
C SER A 125 -11.97 0.66 -10.54
N PRO A 126 -11.92 -0.67 -10.37
CA PRO A 126 -10.77 -1.37 -9.78
C PRO A 126 -9.46 -1.20 -10.55
N ASP A 127 -9.54 -0.85 -11.83
CA ASP A 127 -8.38 -0.56 -12.68
C ASP A 127 -7.88 0.88 -12.54
N ALA A 128 -8.66 1.75 -11.88
CA ALA A 128 -8.26 3.12 -11.56
C ALA A 128 -7.49 3.13 -10.22
N GLU A 129 -6.17 3.22 -10.35
CA GLU A 129 -5.24 3.32 -9.23
C GLU A 129 -4.82 4.78 -9.00
N SER A 130 -4.80 5.21 -7.74
CA SER A 130 -4.26 6.50 -7.33
C SER A 130 -3.04 6.31 -6.44
N ILE A 131 -1.95 7.00 -6.78
CA ILE A 131 -0.69 6.95 -6.03
C ILE A 131 -0.62 8.19 -5.13
N ILE A 132 -0.40 8.01 -3.84
CA ILE A 132 -0.21 9.14 -2.93
C ILE A 132 1.13 9.83 -3.24
N PRO A 133 1.17 11.17 -3.37
CA PRO A 133 2.43 11.88 -3.61
C PRO A 133 3.51 11.51 -2.59
N GLY A 134 4.75 11.38 -3.06
CA GLY A 134 5.89 10.89 -2.27
C GLY A 134 6.03 9.36 -2.22
N SER A 135 5.03 8.61 -2.69
CA SER A 135 5.14 7.15 -2.84
C SER A 135 6.11 6.76 -3.94
N PHE A 136 6.72 5.60 -3.80
CA PHE A 136 7.47 4.94 -4.88
C PHE A 136 6.61 4.79 -6.15
N LYS A 137 7.21 5.06 -7.31
CA LYS A 137 6.55 5.04 -8.63
C LYS A 137 7.09 3.96 -9.58
N GLY A 138 8.07 3.18 -9.13
CA GLY A 138 8.63 2.10 -9.92
C GLY A 138 7.77 0.83 -9.88
N PRO A 139 8.22 -0.24 -10.56
CA PRO A 139 7.54 -1.53 -10.53
C PRO A 139 7.47 -2.07 -9.10
N LEU A 140 6.26 -2.47 -8.67
CA LEU A 140 6.07 -3.01 -7.33
C LEU A 140 6.45 -4.48 -7.33
N VAL A 141 7.48 -4.83 -6.56
CA VAL A 141 7.94 -6.21 -6.43
C VAL A 141 7.38 -6.83 -5.15
N LEU A 142 6.56 -7.88 -5.29
CA LEU A 142 6.03 -8.70 -4.20
C LEU A 142 6.83 -10.00 -4.11
N GLY A 143 7.78 -10.10 -3.18
CA GLY A 143 8.55 -11.31 -2.92
C GLY A 143 10.00 -11.05 -2.45
N SER A 144 10.90 -12.02 -2.67
CA SER A 144 12.29 -12.03 -2.17
C SER A 144 13.38 -11.84 -3.24
N GLY A 145 13.05 -11.52 -4.49
CA GLY A 145 14.01 -11.17 -5.55
C GLY A 145 14.61 -12.34 -6.33
N ASN A 146 14.28 -13.58 -5.98
CA ASN A 146 15.08 -14.76 -6.31
C ASN A 146 14.55 -15.58 -7.48
N CYS A 147 14.84 -15.15 -8.71
CA CYS A 147 14.95 -15.93 -9.94
C CYS A 147 13.71 -16.27 -10.81
N ASN A 148 12.47 -15.95 -10.44
CA ASN A 148 11.34 -15.99 -11.39
C ASN A 148 10.31 -14.89 -11.12
N THR A 149 10.35 -13.81 -11.90
CA THR A 149 9.39 -12.69 -11.81
C THR A 149 8.25 -12.89 -12.78
N ARG A 150 7.01 -12.87 -12.27
CA ARG A 150 5.81 -12.78 -13.11
C ARG A 150 5.34 -11.33 -13.19
N GLU A 151 5.05 -10.85 -14.39
CA GLU A 151 4.44 -9.54 -14.57
C GLU A 151 2.93 -9.62 -14.30
N ALA A 152 2.42 -8.62 -13.60
CA ALA A 152 1.00 -8.37 -13.41
C ALA A 152 0.62 -7.02 -14.03
N ALA A 153 -0.56 -6.95 -14.64
CA ALA A 153 -1.08 -5.73 -15.27
C ALA A 153 -1.42 -4.64 -14.25
N GLY A 154 -1.65 -5.00 -12.98
CA GLY A 154 -1.96 -4.07 -11.89
C GLY A 154 -1.79 -4.69 -10.52
N ILE A 155 -2.02 -3.88 -9.47
CA ILE A 155 -1.78 -4.29 -8.07
C ILE A 155 -2.69 -5.45 -7.67
N LEU A 156 -3.98 -5.37 -8.03
CA LEU A 156 -4.96 -6.38 -7.64
C LEU A 156 -4.65 -7.75 -8.26
N GLU A 157 -4.24 -7.79 -9.53
CA GLU A 157 -3.81 -9.04 -10.17
C GLU A 157 -2.53 -9.58 -9.51
N GLY A 158 -1.55 -8.71 -9.26
CA GLY A 158 -0.30 -9.14 -8.65
C GLY A 158 -0.49 -9.72 -7.24
N LEU A 159 -1.42 -9.15 -6.46
CA LEU A 159 -1.81 -9.68 -5.16
C LEU A 159 -2.41 -11.10 -5.26
N LYS A 160 -3.22 -11.39 -6.29
CA LYS A 160 -3.79 -12.74 -6.49
C LYS A 160 -2.71 -13.75 -6.85
N ILE A 161 -1.83 -13.40 -7.79
CA ILE A 161 -0.71 -14.26 -8.20
C ILE A 161 0.18 -14.59 -7.00
N PHE A 162 0.52 -13.55 -6.21
CA PHE A 162 1.37 -13.72 -5.03
C PHE A 162 0.70 -14.55 -3.93
N GLN A 163 -0.61 -14.44 -3.77
CA GLN A 163 -1.37 -15.22 -2.79
C GLN A 163 -1.37 -16.72 -3.11
N GLU A 164 -1.54 -17.10 -4.38
CA GLU A 164 -1.68 -18.51 -4.78
C GLU A 164 -0.38 -19.30 -4.58
N ASN A 165 0.76 -18.64 -4.73
CA ASN A 165 2.04 -19.30 -4.89
C ASN A 165 3.20 -18.49 -4.27
N PRO A 166 3.16 -18.19 -2.96
CA PRO A 166 4.17 -17.34 -2.30
C PRO A 166 5.57 -17.96 -2.29
N ASP A 167 5.67 -19.30 -2.40
CA ASP A 167 6.92 -20.05 -2.38
C ASP A 167 7.43 -20.44 -3.79
N MET A 168 6.56 -20.38 -4.81
CA MET A 168 6.90 -20.78 -6.19
C MET A 168 7.29 -19.58 -7.06
N PHE A 169 6.71 -18.40 -6.81
CA PHE A 169 7.20 -17.16 -7.39
C PHE A 169 8.05 -16.44 -6.36
N SER A 170 9.30 -16.21 -6.73
CA SER A 170 10.14 -15.38 -5.90
C SER A 170 9.64 -13.96 -5.88
N ASP A 171 8.98 -13.49 -6.95
CA ASP A 171 8.54 -12.11 -7.15
C ASP A 171 7.35 -11.96 -8.10
N VAL A 172 6.48 -10.99 -7.81
CA VAL A 172 5.49 -10.46 -8.75
C VAL A 172 5.75 -8.98 -8.97
N SER A 173 5.95 -8.56 -10.23
CA SER A 173 6.12 -7.17 -10.62
C SER A 173 4.79 -6.60 -11.09
N CYS A 174 4.21 -5.67 -10.33
CA CYS A 174 2.98 -4.98 -10.71
C CYS A 174 3.32 -3.69 -11.46
N LYS A 175 2.77 -3.54 -12.66
CA LYS A 175 2.80 -2.26 -13.38
C LYS A 175 1.79 -1.33 -12.72
N THR A 176 2.24 -0.17 -12.29
CA THR A 176 1.33 0.93 -11.92
C THR A 176 1.04 1.73 -13.18
N ALA A 177 -0.22 2.08 -13.42
CA ALA A 177 -0.59 2.97 -14.52
C ALA A 177 0.00 4.36 -14.30
N LEU A 178 1.24 4.57 -14.73
CA LEU A 178 1.74 5.89 -15.07
C LEU A 178 1.31 6.12 -16.51
N GLU A 179 0.18 6.79 -16.71
CA GLU A 179 -0.10 7.34 -18.03
C GLU A 179 1.02 8.33 -18.35
N PRO A 180 1.71 8.18 -19.50
CA PRO A 180 2.49 9.28 -20.03
C PRO A 180 1.50 10.35 -20.49
N VAL A 181 1.49 11.48 -19.78
CA VAL A 181 0.95 12.74 -20.32
C VAL A 181 2.00 13.33 -21.25
#